data_AF-A0A7Y6X496-F1
#
_entry.id   AF-A0A7Y6X496-F1
#
_cell.length_a   1.000
_cell.length_b   1.000
_cell.length_c   1.000
_cell.angle_alpha   90.00
_cell.angle_beta   90.00
_cell.angle_gamma   90.00
#
_symmetry.space_group_name_H-M   'P 1'
#
loop_
_entity.id
_entity.type
_entity.pdbx_description
1 polymer ?
#
loop_
_entity_poly.entity_id
_entity_poly.type
_entity_poly.pdbx_seq_one_letter_code
_entity_poly.pdbx_strand_id
1 'polypeptide(L)'
;MSMHEIEDMVEAAVRVLDRRAPPGDMAPRSQFARLFKFQGECDCSFTHFRVMDILLARRFTYQFDVADHPDHATRSGFFKGIKRFTYLHDNPPDETDEAEGERSPVAGYIEPPHLYCDAGSSLWRRMVDAGKLTGPDAEPLVALSLINVVEEVMLGAEAAGDTELIAMWFNLGPSTLFGDMFTRQIRKGELIARNPFTGTDLFATEDFVASGRFSLEELQATPQAVRVRDLVRRTRALSTELAYDWRPSEEVLAGSPAHAWWWEGL
;
A
#
# COMPACT_ATOMS: atom_id res chain seq x y z
N MET A 1 -14.05 2.80 -11.59
CA MET A 1 -14.15 4.26 -11.34
C MET A 1 -13.02 4.53 -10.37
N SER A 2 -12.04 5.35 -10.72
CA SER A 2 -10.81 5.43 -9.93
C SER A 2 -11.07 6.03 -8.54
N MET A 3 -10.46 5.44 -7.52
CA MET A 3 -10.53 5.85 -6.12
C MET A 3 -9.54 7.00 -5.84
N HIS A 4 -9.81 8.17 -6.42
CA HIS A 4 -8.95 9.36 -6.29
C HIS A 4 -8.68 9.76 -4.84
N GLU A 5 -9.61 9.50 -3.92
CA GLU A 5 -9.41 9.75 -2.49
C GLU A 5 -8.27 8.93 -1.89
N ILE A 6 -8.05 7.69 -2.36
CA ILE A 6 -6.92 6.86 -1.91
C ILE A 6 -5.62 7.36 -2.51
N GLU A 7 -5.64 7.81 -3.77
CA GLU A 7 -4.49 8.43 -4.42
C GLU A 7 -4.00 9.65 -3.62
N ASP A 8 -4.91 10.55 -3.28
CA ASP A 8 -4.61 11.79 -2.55
C ASP A 8 -4.17 11.49 -1.12
N MET A 9 -4.80 10.51 -0.45
CA MET A 9 -4.41 10.06 0.90
C MET A 9 -2.99 9.49 0.94
N VAL A 10 -2.61 8.67 -0.05
CA VAL A 10 -1.26 8.09 -0.16
C VAL A 10 -0.24 9.16 -0.51
N GLU A 11 -0.57 10.09 -1.42
CA GLU A 11 0.28 11.24 -1.73
C GLU A 11 0.56 12.09 -0.47
N ALA A 12 -0.47 12.44 0.27
CA ALA A 12 -0.35 13.21 1.51
C ALA A 12 0.49 12.46 2.57
N ALA A 13 0.30 11.14 2.70
CA ALA A 13 1.10 10.30 3.59
C ALA A 13 2.60 10.33 3.24
N VAL A 14 2.96 10.24 1.95
CA VAL A 14 4.36 10.37 1.49
C VAL A 14 4.95 11.72 1.91
N ARG A 15 4.22 12.82 1.67
CA ARG A 15 4.67 14.18 2.05
C ARG A 15 4.82 14.36 3.56
N VAL A 16 3.97 13.73 4.36
CA VAL A 16 4.06 13.76 5.82
C VAL A 16 5.29 13.02 6.33
N LEU A 17 5.51 11.80 5.85
CA LEU A 17 6.66 10.99 6.25
C LEU A 17 7.99 11.61 5.82
N ASP A 18 8.05 12.19 4.62
CA ASP A 18 9.24 12.93 4.17
C ASP A 18 9.58 14.11 5.08
N ARG A 19 8.59 14.93 5.44
CA ARG A 19 8.81 16.09 6.34
C ARG A 19 9.27 15.67 7.74
N ARG A 20 8.82 14.50 8.22
CA ARG A 20 9.14 13.98 9.55
C ARG A 20 10.54 13.36 9.60
N ALA A 21 10.98 12.73 8.52
CA ALA A 21 12.23 12.00 8.49
C ALA A 21 13.45 12.95 8.40
N PRO A 22 14.49 12.77 9.23
CA PRO A 22 15.69 13.59 9.14
C PRO A 22 16.40 13.41 7.78
N PRO A 23 17.23 14.39 7.35
CA PRO A 23 17.98 14.27 6.11
C PRO A 23 18.86 13.00 6.09
N GLY A 24 18.78 12.23 5.01
CA GLY A 24 19.54 10.99 4.83
C GLY A 24 18.95 9.75 5.52
N ASP A 25 17.81 9.88 6.21
CA ASP A 25 17.09 8.72 6.74
C ASP A 25 16.53 7.85 5.60
N MET A 26 16.81 6.56 5.68
CA MET A 26 16.39 5.54 4.73
C MET A 26 15.09 4.84 5.13
N ALA A 27 14.59 5.05 6.35
CA ALA A 27 13.33 4.45 6.82
C ALA A 27 12.11 4.78 5.92
N PRO A 28 11.94 6.00 5.37
CA PRO A 28 10.83 6.33 4.48
C PRO A 28 10.72 5.42 3.27
N ARG A 29 11.84 4.88 2.79
CA ARG A 29 11.87 3.97 1.64
C ARG A 29 10.94 2.77 1.79
N SER A 30 10.97 2.12 2.95
CA SER A 30 10.09 0.97 3.27
C SER A 30 8.66 1.39 3.57
N GLN A 31 8.47 2.59 4.14
CA GLN A 31 7.15 3.13 4.40
C GLN A 31 6.42 3.44 3.07
N PHE A 32 7.10 4.07 2.11
CA PHE A 32 6.57 4.37 0.78
C PHE A 32 6.22 3.09 0.03
N ALA A 33 7.09 2.08 0.07
CA ALA A 33 6.79 0.77 -0.51
C ALA A 33 5.49 0.18 0.04
N ARG A 34 5.25 0.27 1.35
CA ARG A 34 4.01 -0.24 1.95
C ARG A 34 2.79 0.60 1.54
N LEU A 35 2.92 1.92 1.44
CA LEU A 35 1.84 2.81 1.00
C LEU A 35 1.44 2.55 -0.46
N PHE A 36 2.40 2.45 -1.38
CA PHE A 36 2.11 2.16 -2.78
C PHE A 36 1.63 0.74 -3.01
N LYS A 37 2.07 -0.23 -2.19
CA LYS A 37 1.45 -1.56 -2.17
C LYS A 37 -0.03 -1.49 -1.82
N PHE A 38 -0.38 -0.75 -0.76
CA PHE A 38 -1.79 -0.52 -0.39
C PHE A 38 -2.57 0.15 -1.52
N GLN A 39 -2.02 1.20 -2.13
CA GLN A 39 -2.67 1.85 -3.28
C GLN A 39 -2.91 0.89 -4.44
N GLY A 40 -1.95 0.00 -4.72
CA GLY A 40 -2.05 -1.01 -5.78
C GLY A 40 -3.10 -2.10 -5.53
N GLU A 41 -3.60 -2.22 -4.29
CA GLU A 41 -4.71 -3.10 -3.92
C GLU A 41 -6.08 -2.42 -4.16
N CYS A 42 -6.10 -1.15 -4.60
CA CYS A 42 -7.30 -0.36 -4.90
C CYS A 42 -7.40 -0.02 -6.40
N ASP A 43 -8.57 0.43 -6.87
CA ASP A 43 -8.79 0.92 -8.25
C ASP A 43 -8.16 2.33 -8.42
N CYS A 44 -6.82 2.41 -8.36
CA CYS A 44 -6.06 3.65 -8.42
C CYS A 44 -5.21 3.77 -9.69
N SER A 45 -5.00 5.01 -10.12
CA SER A 45 -4.04 5.37 -11.16
C SER A 45 -2.61 5.39 -10.60
N PHE A 46 -1.64 5.58 -11.50
CA PHE A 46 -0.24 5.76 -11.12
C PHE A 46 0.01 7.17 -10.55
N THR A 47 0.44 7.26 -9.30
CA THR A 47 0.57 8.55 -8.58
C THR A 47 2.02 8.95 -8.26
N HIS A 48 3.01 8.11 -8.58
CA HIS A 48 4.40 8.38 -8.16
C HIS A 48 4.89 9.74 -8.68
N PHE A 49 4.51 10.13 -9.91
CA PHE A 49 4.91 11.41 -10.50
C PHE A 49 4.39 12.66 -9.76
N ARG A 50 3.39 12.52 -8.88
CA ARG A 50 2.93 13.63 -8.03
C ARG A 50 3.91 13.98 -6.91
N VAL A 51 4.79 13.04 -6.54
CA VAL A 51 5.78 13.12 -5.44
C VAL A 51 7.16 12.58 -5.83
N MET A 52 7.47 12.54 -7.13
CA MET A 52 8.68 11.88 -7.66
C MET A 52 9.98 12.45 -7.07
N ASP A 53 10.02 13.75 -6.84
CA ASP A 53 11.14 14.44 -6.18
C ASP A 53 11.44 13.85 -4.80
N ILE A 54 10.40 13.60 -3.99
CA ILE A 54 10.51 12.93 -2.69
C ILE A 54 10.96 11.48 -2.85
N LEU A 55 10.36 10.74 -3.80
CA LEU A 55 10.68 9.33 -4.00
C LEU A 55 12.15 9.12 -4.42
N LEU A 56 12.68 10.00 -5.27
CA LEU A 56 14.09 10.03 -5.67
C LEU A 56 14.98 10.44 -4.49
N ALA A 57 14.64 11.52 -3.78
CA ALA A 57 15.44 12.03 -2.67
C ALA A 57 15.56 11.02 -1.52
N ARG A 58 14.49 10.25 -1.26
CA ARG A 58 14.44 9.18 -0.24
C ARG A 58 14.84 7.81 -0.77
N ARG A 59 15.34 7.75 -2.01
CA ARG A 59 15.88 6.54 -2.65
C ARG A 59 14.91 5.36 -2.65
N PHE A 60 13.61 5.67 -2.76
CA PHE A 60 12.58 4.69 -3.04
C PHE A 60 12.52 4.42 -4.54
N THR A 61 12.42 5.47 -5.34
CA THR A 61 12.52 5.35 -6.80
C THR A 61 13.93 5.69 -7.24
N TYR A 62 14.42 4.99 -8.26
CA TYR A 62 15.70 5.25 -8.92
C TYR A 62 15.46 5.63 -10.36
N GLN A 63 16.26 6.57 -10.86
CA GLN A 63 16.23 7.03 -12.25
C GLN A 63 17.53 6.64 -12.96
N PHE A 64 17.40 6.12 -14.17
CA PHE A 64 18.51 5.73 -15.04
C PHE A 64 18.28 6.19 -16.47
N ASP A 65 19.32 6.08 -17.30
CA ASP A 65 19.15 6.13 -18.74
C ASP A 65 18.49 4.83 -19.21
N VAL A 66 17.63 4.90 -20.24
CA VAL A 66 17.01 3.70 -20.83
C VAL A 66 18.07 2.70 -21.33
N ALA A 67 19.25 3.19 -21.71
CA ALA A 67 20.39 2.37 -22.12
C ALA A 67 20.97 1.51 -20.99
N ASP A 68 20.74 1.88 -19.73
CA ASP A 68 21.18 1.11 -18.56
C ASP A 68 20.29 -0.09 -18.26
N HIS A 69 19.13 -0.22 -18.92
CA HIS A 69 18.27 -1.39 -18.73
C HIS A 69 19.07 -2.67 -19.06
N PRO A 70 19.06 -3.71 -18.19
CA PRO A 70 19.85 -4.92 -18.42
C PRO A 70 19.55 -5.62 -19.77
N ASP A 71 18.32 -5.48 -20.26
CA ASP A 71 17.88 -6.01 -21.56
C ASP A 71 18.00 -5.02 -22.74
N HIS A 72 18.58 -3.83 -22.55
CA HIS A 72 18.61 -2.81 -23.60
C HIS A 72 19.32 -3.28 -24.87
N ALA A 73 20.45 -4.00 -24.73
CA ALA A 73 21.22 -4.51 -25.85
C ALA A 73 20.44 -5.55 -26.67
N THR A 74 19.73 -6.46 -26.01
CA THR A 74 18.97 -7.54 -26.65
C THR A 74 17.61 -7.08 -27.18
N ARG A 75 17.00 -6.05 -26.56
CA ARG A 75 15.67 -5.51 -26.91
C ARG A 75 15.71 -4.07 -27.42
N SER A 76 16.80 -3.66 -28.08
CA SER A 76 17.00 -2.27 -28.51
C SER A 76 15.87 -1.69 -29.38
N GLY A 77 15.22 -2.51 -30.23
CA GLY A 77 14.08 -2.09 -31.04
C GLY A 77 12.86 -1.70 -30.20
N PHE A 78 12.55 -2.49 -29.17
CA PHE A 78 11.48 -2.21 -28.21
C PHE A 78 11.73 -0.88 -27.49
N PHE A 79 12.90 -0.68 -26.90
CA PHE A 79 13.22 0.54 -26.16
C PHE A 79 13.23 1.80 -27.04
N LYS A 80 13.73 1.72 -28.28
CA LYS A 80 13.67 2.83 -29.25
C LYS A 80 12.23 3.21 -29.63
N GLY A 81 11.32 2.24 -29.57
CA GLY A 81 9.90 2.42 -29.88
C GLY A 81 9.09 3.12 -28.80
N ILE A 82 9.58 3.22 -27.57
CA ILE A 82 8.86 3.85 -26.46
C ILE A 82 8.85 5.37 -26.64
N LYS A 83 7.65 5.96 -26.70
CA LYS A 83 7.42 7.41 -26.90
C LYS A 83 6.58 8.07 -25.82
N ARG A 84 6.04 7.28 -24.88
CA ARG A 84 5.17 7.71 -23.80
C ARG A 84 5.38 6.82 -22.59
N PHE A 85 4.79 7.20 -21.46
CA PHE A 85 4.70 6.37 -20.27
C PHE A 85 4.41 4.90 -20.61
N THR A 86 5.27 4.00 -20.16
CA THR A 86 5.17 2.56 -20.43
C THR A 86 5.61 1.76 -19.22
N TYR A 87 4.73 0.89 -18.71
CA TYR A 87 5.10 -0.10 -17.71
C TYR A 87 5.99 -1.20 -18.31
N LEU A 88 6.98 -1.61 -17.55
CA LEU A 88 7.82 -2.76 -17.84
C LEU A 88 7.38 -3.90 -16.91
N HIS A 89 7.12 -5.07 -17.48
CA HIS A 89 6.69 -6.26 -16.75
C HIS A 89 7.76 -7.35 -16.84
N ASP A 90 7.83 -8.23 -15.83
CA ASP A 90 8.80 -9.34 -15.80
C ASP A 90 8.61 -10.29 -16.98
N ASN A 91 7.35 -10.58 -17.31
CA ASN A 91 6.95 -11.39 -18.45
C ASN A 91 5.96 -10.55 -19.28
N PRO A 92 6.43 -9.82 -20.32
CA PRO A 92 5.50 -9.14 -21.21
C PRO A 92 4.60 -10.18 -21.89
N PRO A 93 3.28 -9.92 -22.01
CA PRO A 93 2.40 -10.83 -22.73
C PRO A 93 2.88 -10.98 -24.17
N ASP A 94 2.80 -12.20 -24.71
CA ASP A 94 2.97 -12.40 -26.15
C ASP A 94 1.89 -11.60 -26.89
N GLU A 95 2.24 -11.00 -28.02
CA GLU A 95 1.34 -10.13 -28.82
C GLU A 95 0.04 -10.84 -29.27
N THR A 96 -0.08 -12.15 -29.05
CA THR A 96 -1.22 -13.00 -29.42
C THR A 96 -2.18 -13.32 -28.27
N ASP A 97 -1.84 -13.01 -27.02
CA ASP A 97 -2.67 -13.34 -25.86
C ASP A 97 -3.57 -12.17 -25.45
N GLU A 98 -4.74 -12.09 -26.08
CA GLU A 98 -5.90 -11.33 -25.61
C GLU A 98 -6.58 -11.98 -24.39
N ALA A 99 -5.86 -12.82 -23.64
CA ALA A 99 -6.39 -13.42 -22.42
C ALA A 99 -6.38 -12.39 -21.29
N GLU A 100 -7.52 -12.25 -20.61
CA GLU A 100 -7.67 -11.59 -19.30
C GLU A 100 -6.91 -12.34 -18.18
N GLY A 101 -5.65 -12.71 -18.43
CA GLY A 101 -4.76 -13.33 -17.47
C GLY A 101 -4.25 -12.32 -16.45
N GLU A 102 -3.85 -12.84 -15.29
CA GLU A 102 -3.19 -12.07 -14.23
C GLU A 102 -1.98 -11.33 -14.82
N ARG A 103 -2.04 -9.99 -14.88
CA ARG A 103 -0.97 -9.19 -15.46
C ARG A 103 0.31 -9.45 -14.68
N SER A 104 1.39 -9.79 -15.39
CA SER A 104 2.71 -9.96 -14.79
C SER A 104 3.07 -8.76 -13.91
N PRO A 105 3.75 -8.95 -12.76
CA PRO A 105 4.13 -7.84 -11.89
C PRO A 105 4.90 -6.75 -12.64
N VAL A 106 4.63 -5.49 -12.30
CA VAL A 106 5.37 -4.34 -12.84
C VAL A 106 6.79 -4.37 -12.26
N ALA A 107 7.76 -4.48 -13.14
CA ALA A 107 9.19 -4.47 -12.83
C ALA A 107 9.73 -3.04 -12.70
N GLY A 108 9.23 -2.12 -13.52
CA GLY A 108 9.65 -0.73 -13.58
C GLY A 108 8.82 0.03 -14.60
N TYR A 109 9.23 1.25 -14.95
CA TYR A 109 8.49 2.08 -15.89
C TYR A 109 9.43 3.03 -16.63
N ILE A 110 9.02 3.44 -17.83
CA ILE A 110 9.71 4.45 -18.61
C ILE A 110 8.77 5.63 -18.77
N GLU A 111 9.21 6.80 -18.31
CA GLU A 111 8.69 8.10 -18.72
C GLU A 111 9.81 8.79 -19.49
N PRO A 112 9.75 8.81 -20.84
CA PRO A 112 10.87 9.24 -21.65
C PRO A 112 11.40 10.63 -21.23
N PRO A 113 12.73 10.80 -21.12
CA PRO A 113 13.78 9.89 -21.60
C PRO A 113 14.26 8.86 -20.55
N HIS A 114 13.60 8.76 -19.41
CA HIS A 114 14.15 8.10 -18.23
C HIS A 114 13.54 6.71 -17.97
N LEU A 115 14.40 5.83 -17.48
CA LEU A 115 14.02 4.54 -16.91
C LEU A 115 13.91 4.68 -15.40
N TYR A 116 12.86 4.10 -14.83
CA TYR A 116 12.63 4.09 -13.40
C TYR A 116 12.39 2.68 -12.88
N CYS A 117 12.83 2.44 -11.64
CA CYS A 117 12.42 1.30 -10.84
C CYS A 117 12.31 1.70 -9.37
N ASP A 118 11.35 1.10 -8.68
CA ASP A 118 11.19 1.28 -7.25
C ASP A 118 11.96 0.21 -6.48
N ALA A 119 12.46 0.56 -5.30
CA ALA A 119 13.17 -0.33 -4.40
C ALA A 119 12.32 -1.59 -4.14
N GLY A 120 12.95 -2.77 -4.25
CA GLY A 120 12.27 -4.06 -4.11
C GLY A 120 11.60 -4.59 -5.39
N SER A 121 11.45 -3.78 -6.43
CA SER A 121 10.97 -4.28 -7.73
C SER A 121 11.96 -5.29 -8.34
N SER A 122 11.49 -6.08 -9.29
CA SER A 122 12.36 -7.02 -10.01
C SER A 122 13.44 -6.30 -10.83
N LEU A 123 13.13 -5.17 -11.49
CA LEU A 123 14.14 -4.36 -12.17
C LEU A 123 15.17 -3.82 -11.18
N TRP A 124 14.75 -3.29 -10.02
CA TRP A 124 15.67 -2.83 -8.98
C TRP A 124 16.64 -3.94 -8.55
N ARG A 125 16.14 -5.16 -8.30
CA ARG A 125 17.00 -6.32 -7.97
C ARG A 125 18.02 -6.60 -9.07
N ARG A 126 17.60 -6.56 -10.33
CA ARG A 126 18.52 -6.74 -11.48
C ARG A 126 19.54 -5.61 -11.60
N MET A 127 19.18 -4.38 -11.24
CA MET A 127 20.11 -3.24 -11.20
C MET A 127 21.14 -3.42 -10.08
N VAL A 128 20.74 -3.96 -8.92
CA VAL A 128 21.67 -4.35 -7.85
C VAL A 128 22.62 -5.45 -8.33
N ASP A 129 22.09 -6.52 -8.94
CA ASP A 129 22.90 -7.64 -9.44
C ASP A 129 23.91 -7.20 -10.52
N ALA A 130 23.53 -6.21 -11.34
CA ALA A 130 24.41 -5.60 -12.34
C ALA A 130 25.43 -4.60 -11.76
N GLY A 131 25.43 -4.37 -10.44
CA GLY A 131 26.33 -3.44 -9.75
C GLY A 131 26.00 -1.95 -10.00
N LYS A 132 24.81 -1.64 -10.52
CA LYS A 132 24.35 -0.26 -10.75
C LYS A 132 23.85 0.40 -9.45
N LEU A 133 23.37 -0.41 -8.51
CA LEU A 133 22.99 -0.01 -7.16
C LEU A 133 23.83 -0.78 -6.14
N THR A 134 24.40 -0.08 -5.16
CA THR A 134 25.34 -0.67 -4.19
C THR A 134 25.17 -0.06 -2.80
N GLY A 135 25.76 -0.69 -1.78
CA GLY A 135 25.70 -0.20 -0.41
C GLY A 135 24.26 -0.09 0.11
N PRO A 136 23.88 0.99 0.81
CA PRO A 136 22.53 1.18 1.33
C PRO A 136 21.42 1.10 0.25
N ASP A 137 21.75 1.41 -1.00
CA ASP A 137 20.78 1.40 -2.11
C ASP A 137 20.47 -0.02 -2.61
N ALA A 138 21.31 -1.00 -2.24
CA ALA A 138 21.13 -2.42 -2.52
C ALA A 138 20.51 -3.19 -1.33
N GLU A 139 20.35 -2.55 -0.17
CA GLU A 139 19.73 -3.20 0.98
C GLU A 139 18.25 -3.46 0.73
N PRO A 140 17.73 -4.67 1.03
CA PRO A 140 16.31 -4.98 0.89
C PRO A 140 15.41 -4.05 1.71
N LEU A 141 14.16 -3.93 1.27
CA LEU A 141 13.14 -3.26 2.06
C LEU A 141 12.83 -4.04 3.34
N VAL A 142 12.66 -3.30 4.44
CA VAL A 142 12.07 -3.84 5.67
C VAL A 142 10.58 -4.06 5.45
N ALA A 143 10.09 -5.25 5.79
CA ALA A 143 8.67 -5.57 5.76
C ALA A 143 7.94 -4.85 6.92
N LEU A 144 6.97 -4.01 6.58
CA LEU A 144 6.17 -3.24 7.53
C LEU A 144 4.69 -3.61 7.40
N SER A 145 3.98 -3.71 8.52
CA SER A 145 2.51 -3.76 8.51
C SER A 145 1.94 -2.39 8.15
N LEU A 146 0.73 -2.36 7.56
CA LEU A 146 0.09 -1.10 7.19
C LEU A 146 -0.08 -0.18 8.40
N ILE A 147 -0.64 -0.69 9.50
CA ILE A 147 -0.86 0.11 10.71
C ILE A 147 0.42 0.76 11.25
N ASN A 148 1.58 0.11 11.19
CA ASN A 148 2.83 0.72 11.67
C ASN A 148 3.21 1.95 10.84
N VAL A 149 2.96 1.91 9.52
CA VAL A 149 3.20 3.06 8.65
C VAL A 149 2.14 4.14 8.88
N VAL A 150 0.87 3.73 8.98
CA VAL A 150 -0.26 4.63 9.21
C VAL A 150 -0.14 5.36 10.55
N GLU A 151 0.32 4.70 11.61
CA GLU A 151 0.58 5.36 12.89
C GLU A 151 1.59 6.51 12.74
N GLU A 152 2.71 6.29 12.03
CA GLU A 152 3.70 7.34 11.78
C GLU A 152 3.13 8.48 10.91
N VAL A 153 2.31 8.14 9.92
CA VAL A 153 1.58 9.14 9.11
C VAL A 153 0.66 9.97 10.00
N MET A 154 -0.17 9.34 10.84
CA MET A 154 -1.12 10.03 11.70
C MET A 154 -0.41 10.90 12.76
N LEU A 155 0.73 10.46 13.29
CA LEU A 155 1.56 11.28 14.18
C LEU A 155 2.16 12.49 13.47
N GLY A 156 2.58 12.34 12.21
CA GLY A 156 3.04 13.47 11.41
C GLY A 156 1.91 14.42 11.00
N ALA A 157 0.73 13.89 10.69
CA ALA A 157 -0.48 14.65 10.39
C ALA A 157 -0.95 15.45 11.62
N GLU A 158 -0.92 14.84 12.81
CA GLU A 158 -1.21 15.53 14.07
C GLU A 158 -0.28 16.72 14.29
N ALA A 159 1.03 16.54 14.09
CA ALA A 159 2.00 17.61 14.22
C ALA A 159 1.77 18.76 13.21
N ALA A 160 1.16 18.45 12.06
CA ALA A 160 0.79 19.43 11.03
C ALA A 160 -0.63 20.02 11.22
N GLY A 161 -1.41 19.54 12.20
CA GLY A 161 -2.82 19.91 12.38
C GLY A 161 -3.76 19.37 11.31
N ASP A 162 -3.35 18.34 10.57
CA ASP A 162 -4.10 17.75 9.47
C ASP A 162 -5.06 16.67 9.99
N THR A 163 -6.22 17.10 10.48
CA THR A 163 -7.25 16.20 11.01
C THR A 163 -7.97 15.41 9.92
N GLU A 164 -7.99 15.92 8.69
CA GLU A 164 -8.58 15.24 7.54
C GLU A 164 -7.80 13.96 7.21
N LEU A 165 -6.48 14.05 7.06
CA LEU A 165 -5.65 12.88 6.78
C LEU A 165 -5.72 11.83 7.90
N ILE A 166 -5.81 12.27 9.16
CA ILE A 166 -6.02 11.36 10.31
C ILE A 166 -7.35 10.62 10.15
N ALA A 167 -8.43 11.34 9.84
CA ALA A 167 -9.76 10.75 9.69
C ALA A 167 -9.82 9.79 8.49
N MET A 168 -9.24 10.16 7.34
CA MET A 168 -9.19 9.32 6.15
C MET A 168 -8.53 7.96 6.42
N TRP A 169 -7.35 7.95 7.05
CA TRP A 169 -6.66 6.70 7.39
C TRP A 169 -7.42 5.87 8.42
N PHE A 170 -7.98 6.51 9.44
CA PHE A 170 -8.78 5.82 10.47
C PHE A 170 -10.03 5.17 9.88
N ASN A 171 -10.64 5.82 8.90
CA ASN A 171 -11.87 5.39 8.24
C ASN A 171 -11.74 4.11 7.44
N LEU A 172 -10.52 3.70 7.08
CA LEU A 172 -10.28 2.38 6.45
C LEU A 172 -10.67 1.21 7.37
N GLY A 173 -10.76 1.45 8.68
CA GLY A 173 -11.20 0.47 9.67
C GLY A 173 -10.14 -0.59 10.01
N PRO A 174 -10.42 -1.40 11.04
CA PRO A 174 -9.41 -2.29 11.62
C PRO A 174 -9.09 -3.48 10.70
N SER A 175 -10.03 -3.95 9.89
CA SER A 175 -9.79 -5.05 8.94
C SER A 175 -8.71 -4.69 7.91
N THR A 176 -8.76 -3.47 7.39
CA THR A 176 -7.78 -2.96 6.42
C THR A 176 -6.44 -2.69 7.10
N LEU A 177 -6.45 -1.96 8.21
CA LEU A 177 -5.22 -1.49 8.86
C LEU A 177 -4.40 -2.62 9.52
N PHE A 178 -5.08 -3.61 10.09
CA PHE A 178 -4.45 -4.71 10.83
C PHE A 178 -4.51 -6.04 10.08
N GLY A 179 -5.07 -6.07 8.87
CA GLY A 179 -5.31 -7.30 8.10
C GLY A 179 -4.08 -8.20 8.01
N ASP A 180 -2.93 -7.62 7.69
CA ASP A 180 -1.65 -8.31 7.52
C ASP A 180 -1.07 -8.88 8.82
N MET A 181 -1.49 -8.35 9.98
CA MET A 181 -0.99 -8.81 11.28
C MET A 181 -1.72 -10.05 11.78
N PHE A 182 -2.96 -10.24 11.34
CA PHE A 182 -3.85 -11.29 11.85
C PHE A 182 -4.22 -12.26 10.76
N THR A 183 -3.39 -13.28 10.63
CA THR A 183 -3.65 -14.39 9.73
C THR A 183 -4.20 -15.61 10.49
N ARG A 184 -5.03 -16.38 9.80
CA ARG A 184 -5.58 -17.64 10.28
C ARG A 184 -5.45 -18.69 9.20
N GLN A 185 -4.88 -19.84 9.54
CA GLN A 185 -4.95 -21.00 8.67
C GLN A 185 -6.39 -21.50 8.67
N ILE A 186 -7.00 -21.55 7.49
CA ILE A 186 -8.30 -22.18 7.25
C ILE A 186 -8.04 -23.48 6.51
N ARG A 187 -8.66 -24.56 6.99
CA ARG A 187 -8.55 -25.88 6.35
C ARG A 187 -9.76 -26.16 5.49
N LYS A 188 -9.56 -26.96 4.44
CA LYS A 188 -10.63 -27.48 3.60
C LYS A 188 -11.75 -28.09 4.46
N GLY A 189 -12.98 -27.67 4.20
CA GLY A 189 -14.18 -28.10 4.91
C GLY A 189 -14.51 -27.28 6.16
N GLU A 190 -13.68 -26.33 6.57
CA GLU A 190 -14.03 -25.39 7.64
C GLU A 190 -15.03 -24.33 7.16
N LEU A 191 -15.91 -23.90 8.06
CA LEU A 191 -16.86 -22.82 7.81
C LEU A 191 -16.11 -21.47 7.74
N ILE A 192 -16.22 -20.77 6.61
CA ILE A 192 -15.57 -19.47 6.37
C ILE A 192 -16.46 -18.32 6.82
N ALA A 193 -17.74 -18.38 6.43
CA ALA A 193 -18.72 -17.33 6.63
C ALA A 193 -20.12 -17.88 6.33
N ARG A 194 -21.14 -17.11 6.68
CA ARG A 194 -22.50 -17.32 6.22
C ARG A 194 -22.85 -16.24 5.21
N ASN A 195 -23.34 -16.62 4.03
CA ASN A 195 -23.72 -15.67 3.00
C ASN A 195 -24.85 -14.78 3.56
N PRO A 196 -24.67 -13.45 3.62
CA PRO A 196 -25.67 -12.56 4.22
C PRO A 196 -26.95 -12.42 3.36
N PHE A 197 -26.86 -12.73 2.06
CA PHE A 197 -28.00 -12.64 1.14
C PHE A 197 -28.81 -13.93 1.05
N THR A 198 -28.15 -15.09 1.14
CA THR A 198 -28.81 -16.40 1.00
C THR A 198 -28.97 -17.16 2.31
N GLY A 199 -28.25 -16.76 3.36
CA GLY A 199 -28.19 -17.48 4.63
C GLY A 199 -27.48 -18.84 4.54
N THR A 200 -26.80 -19.14 3.42
CA THR A 200 -26.08 -20.40 3.21
C THR A 200 -24.70 -20.34 3.84
N ASP A 201 -24.31 -21.43 4.50
CA ASP A 201 -22.96 -21.60 5.04
C ASP A 201 -21.95 -21.81 3.92
N LEU A 202 -20.86 -21.04 3.93
CA LEU A 202 -19.77 -21.10 2.98
C LEU A 202 -18.60 -21.85 3.61
N PHE A 203 -18.22 -22.97 3.00
CA PHE A 203 -17.11 -23.82 3.46
C PHE A 203 -15.89 -23.67 2.57
N ALA A 204 -14.71 -23.81 3.16
CA ALA A 204 -13.45 -23.81 2.45
C ALA A 204 -13.32 -24.99 1.49
N THR A 205 -13.02 -24.73 0.22
CA THR A 205 -12.81 -25.76 -0.80
C THR A 205 -11.39 -26.32 -0.82
N GLU A 206 -10.45 -25.57 -0.24
CA GLU A 206 -9.03 -25.91 -0.10
C GLU A 206 -8.44 -25.26 1.16
N ASP A 207 -7.20 -25.61 1.49
CA ASP A 207 -6.47 -24.98 2.59
C ASP A 207 -5.94 -23.62 2.15
N PHE A 208 -6.16 -22.57 2.95
CA PHE A 208 -5.63 -21.23 2.67
C PHE A 208 -5.39 -20.44 3.96
N VAL A 209 -4.67 -19.33 3.84
CA VAL A 209 -4.44 -18.39 4.94
C VAL A 209 -5.36 -17.20 4.75
N ALA A 210 -6.26 -16.96 5.70
CA ALA A 210 -7.14 -15.80 5.71
C ALA A 210 -6.50 -14.66 6.51
N SER A 211 -6.40 -13.46 5.92
CA SER A 211 -5.99 -12.23 6.60
C SER A 211 -7.19 -11.50 7.25
N GLY A 212 -6.93 -10.58 8.17
CA GLY A 212 -7.96 -9.73 8.79
C GLY A 212 -8.92 -10.47 9.72
N ARG A 213 -8.49 -11.60 10.29
CA ARG A 213 -9.30 -12.39 11.23
C ARG A 213 -8.72 -12.26 12.65
N PHE A 214 -9.31 -11.35 13.42
CA PHE A 214 -8.94 -11.06 14.81
C PHE A 214 -10.16 -11.00 15.73
N SER A 215 -9.97 -11.35 17.00
CA SER A 215 -10.96 -11.09 18.06
C SER A 215 -10.86 -9.65 18.57
N LEU A 216 -11.85 -9.24 19.37
CA LEU A 216 -11.81 -7.96 20.06
C LEU A 216 -10.60 -7.87 20.99
N GLU A 217 -10.34 -8.93 21.76
CA GLU A 217 -9.24 -9.00 22.72
C GLU A 217 -7.88 -8.89 22.05
N GLU A 218 -7.70 -9.52 20.89
CA GLU A 218 -6.46 -9.42 20.12
C GLU A 218 -6.22 -8.01 19.59
N LEU A 219 -7.28 -7.37 19.07
CA LEU A 219 -7.19 -6.00 18.60
C LEU A 219 -6.90 -5.04 19.76
N GLN A 220 -7.57 -5.19 20.91
CA GLN A 220 -7.33 -4.41 22.12
C GLN A 220 -5.92 -4.61 22.70
N ALA A 221 -5.39 -5.83 22.61
CA ALA A 221 -4.03 -6.14 23.05
C ALA A 221 -2.96 -5.57 22.11
N THR A 222 -3.33 -5.11 20.91
CA THR A 222 -2.40 -4.52 19.95
C THR A 222 -2.13 -3.05 20.30
N PRO A 223 -0.90 -2.69 20.71
CA PRO A 223 -0.61 -1.33 21.19
C PRO A 223 -0.93 -0.23 20.16
N GLN A 224 -0.68 -0.51 18.88
CA GLN A 224 -0.96 0.39 17.76
C GLN A 224 -2.46 0.75 17.68
N ALA A 225 -3.35 -0.22 17.92
CA ALA A 225 -4.79 0.00 17.86
C ALA A 225 -5.26 1.00 18.94
N VAL A 226 -4.72 0.86 20.15
CA VAL A 226 -5.00 1.79 21.26
C VAL A 226 -4.44 3.18 20.96
N ARG A 227 -3.18 3.27 20.52
CA ARG A 227 -2.53 4.57 20.25
C ARG A 227 -3.19 5.34 19.12
N VAL A 228 -3.59 4.66 18.04
CA VAL A 228 -4.30 5.29 16.93
C VAL A 228 -5.69 5.77 17.35
N ARG A 229 -6.45 4.98 18.12
CA ARG A 229 -7.74 5.41 18.68
C ARG A 229 -7.58 6.63 19.59
N ASP A 230 -6.58 6.64 20.47
CA ASP A 230 -6.30 7.77 21.35
C ASP A 230 -5.89 9.03 20.58
N LEU A 231 -5.15 8.87 19.47
CA LEU A 231 -4.81 9.96 18.56
C LEU A 231 -6.06 10.55 17.94
N VAL A 232 -6.94 9.73 17.38
CA VAL A 232 -8.21 10.18 16.79
C VAL A 232 -9.08 10.91 17.81
N ARG A 233 -9.18 10.38 19.05
CA ARG A 233 -9.96 11.03 20.12
C ARG A 233 -9.41 12.41 20.48
N ARG A 234 -8.08 12.52 20.68
CA ARG A 234 -7.47 13.79 21.14
C ARG A 234 -7.44 14.86 20.06
N THR A 235 -7.35 14.48 18.78
CA THR A 235 -7.40 15.43 17.66
C THR A 235 -8.83 15.74 17.20
N ARG A 236 -9.83 14.98 17.69
CA ARG A 236 -11.23 15.05 17.25
C ARG A 236 -11.37 14.86 15.73
N ALA A 237 -10.51 14.05 15.12
CA ALA A 237 -10.45 13.91 13.67
C ALA A 237 -11.78 13.46 13.04
N LEU A 238 -12.58 12.65 13.73
CA LEU A 238 -13.90 12.21 13.23
C LEU A 238 -14.96 13.31 13.19
N SER A 239 -14.68 14.51 13.72
CA SER A 239 -15.52 15.69 13.52
C SER A 239 -15.26 16.40 12.20
N THR A 240 -14.20 16.04 11.46
CA THR A 240 -13.93 16.55 10.12
C THR A 240 -14.92 15.94 9.13
N GLU A 241 -15.56 16.80 8.34
CA GLU A 241 -16.38 16.38 7.21
C GLU A 241 -15.46 15.92 6.09
N LEU A 242 -15.65 14.68 5.64
CA LEU A 242 -14.88 14.09 4.55
C LEU A 242 -15.74 14.05 3.30
N ALA A 243 -15.11 14.23 2.13
CA ALA A 243 -15.78 14.01 0.85
C ALA A 243 -16.28 12.56 0.71
N TYR A 244 -15.57 11.60 1.32
CA TYR A 244 -15.90 10.18 1.36
C TYR A 244 -15.80 9.66 2.79
N ASP A 245 -16.96 9.40 3.40
CA ASP A 245 -17.04 8.87 4.76
C ASP A 245 -17.32 7.37 4.74
N TRP A 246 -16.29 6.57 5.00
CA TRP A 246 -16.34 5.11 5.01
C TRP A 246 -16.76 4.54 6.38
N ARG A 247 -17.32 5.37 7.25
CA ARG A 247 -17.86 4.92 8.54
C ARG A 247 -18.90 3.81 8.32
N PRO A 248 -18.73 2.63 8.96
CA PRO A 248 -19.69 1.55 8.85
C PRO A 248 -21.03 1.94 9.50
N SER A 249 -22.13 1.39 8.98
CA SER A 249 -23.45 1.57 9.59
C SER A 249 -23.54 0.89 10.97
N GLU A 250 -24.49 1.32 11.80
CA GLU A 250 -24.75 0.71 13.11
C GLU A 250 -25.03 -0.81 13.00
N GLU A 251 -25.71 -1.24 11.94
CA GLU A 251 -25.98 -2.65 11.67
C GLU A 251 -24.69 -3.46 11.47
N VAL A 252 -23.73 -2.91 10.72
CA VAL A 252 -22.41 -3.54 10.50
C VAL A 252 -21.63 -3.61 11.81
N LEU A 253 -21.69 -2.55 12.64
CA LEU A 253 -21.02 -2.53 13.94
C LEU A 253 -21.63 -3.53 14.93
N ALA A 254 -22.96 -3.67 14.95
CA ALA A 254 -23.64 -4.64 15.80
C ALA A 254 -23.22 -6.09 15.52
N GLY A 255 -22.83 -6.39 14.27
CA GLY A 255 -22.37 -7.71 13.84
C GLY A 255 -20.90 -8.02 14.18
N SER A 256 -20.11 -7.05 14.66
CA SER A 256 -18.67 -7.26 14.91
C SER A 256 -18.17 -6.47 16.12
N PRO A 257 -17.98 -7.12 17.29
CA PRO A 257 -17.48 -6.46 18.49
C PRO A 257 -16.15 -5.71 18.29
N ALA A 258 -15.24 -6.27 17.48
CA ALA A 258 -13.96 -5.64 17.17
C ALA A 258 -14.12 -4.35 16.35
N HIS A 259 -15.03 -4.35 15.37
CA HIS A 259 -15.34 -3.12 14.63
C HIS A 259 -16.10 -2.13 15.51
N ALA A 260 -17.11 -2.56 16.27
CA ALA A 260 -17.83 -1.70 17.21
C ALA A 260 -16.86 -0.97 18.15
N TRP A 261 -15.94 -1.71 18.78
CA TRP A 261 -14.91 -1.13 19.62
C TRP A 261 -14.02 -0.14 18.87
N TRP A 262 -13.67 -0.39 17.61
CA TRP A 262 -12.85 0.53 16.82
C TRP A 262 -13.48 1.92 16.69
N TRP A 263 -14.80 2.04 16.72
CA TRP A 263 -15.52 3.32 16.57
C TRP A 263 -16.07 3.87 17.88
N GLU A 264 -16.22 3.03 18.90
CA GLU A 264 -16.81 3.41 20.17
C GLU A 264 -16.02 4.50 20.90
N GLY A 265 -16.73 5.54 21.37
CA GLY A 265 -16.18 6.58 22.24
C GLY A 265 -15.17 7.52 21.57
N LEU A 266 -15.34 7.78 20.27
CA LEU A 266 -14.54 8.68 19.44
C LEU A 266 -15.37 9.84 18.88
#